data_AF-A0A528C8S6-F1
#
_entry.id   AF-A0A528C8S6-F1
#
_cell.length_a   1.000
_cell.length_b   1.000
_cell.length_c   1.000
_cell.angle_alpha   90.00
_cell.angle_beta   90.00
_cell.angle_gamma   90.00
#
_symmetry.space_group_name_H-M   'P 1'
#
loop_
_entity.id
_entity.type
_entity.pdbx_description
1 polymer ?
#
loop_
_entity_poly.entity_id
_entity_poly.type
_entity_poly.pdbx_seq_one_letter_code
_entity_poly.pdbx_strand_id
1 'polypeptide(L)'
;RKQLLLAGLALALLLSFCVDLALGPASYSLDQVVLALVSPGSVPLQVRVVLWDIRLPIALMAVVVGAALSIAGAQMQTILNNPLASPFTLGIS
;
A
#
# COMPACT_ATOMS: atom_id res chain seq x y z
N ARG A 1 -6.52 -14.36 19.67
CA ARG A 1 -6.24 -12.92 19.91
C ARG A 1 -5.24 -12.36 18.89
N LYS A 2 -3.98 -12.82 18.86
CA LYS A 2 -2.97 -12.34 17.87
C LYS A 2 -3.39 -12.56 16.41
N GLN A 3 -3.91 -13.74 16.06
CA GLN A 3 -4.39 -14.03 14.71
C GLN A 3 -5.54 -13.11 14.26
N LEU A 4 -6.47 -12.77 15.16
CA LEU A 4 -7.55 -11.82 14.86
C LEU A 4 -7.01 -10.42 14.60
N LEU A 5 -6.01 -9.97 15.38
CA LEU A 5 -5.35 -8.69 15.14
C LEU A 5 -4.61 -8.67 13.79
N LEU A 6 -3.88 -9.73 13.46
CA LEU A 6 -3.20 -9.84 12.16
C LEU A 6 -4.19 -9.87 10.99
N ALA A 7 -5.29 -10.62 11.12
CA ALA A 7 -6.35 -10.63 10.12
C ALA A 7 -7.00 -9.24 9.96
N GLY A 8 -7.24 -8.54 11.07
CA GLY A 8 -7.76 -7.17 11.06
C GLY A 8 -6.82 -6.18 10.37
N LEU A 9 -5.51 -6.24 10.65
CA LEU A 9 -4.51 -5.38 10.01
C LEU A 9 -4.35 -5.70 8.51
N ALA A 10 -4.38 -6.97 8.13
CA ALA A 10 -4.37 -7.37 6.73
C ALA A 10 -5.60 -6.88 5.98
N LEU A 11 -6.78 -6.97 6.59
CA LEU A 11 -8.01 -6.42 6.03
C LEU A 11 -7.93 -4.90 5.90
N ALA A 12 -7.42 -4.19 6.91
CA ALA A 12 -7.24 -2.75 6.87
C ALA A 12 -6.28 -2.32 5.74
N LEU A 13 -5.17 -3.05 5.55
CA LEU A 13 -4.22 -2.82 4.45
C LEU A 13 -4.89 -3.01 3.07
N LEU A 14 -5.67 -4.08 2.90
CA LEU A 14 -6.41 -4.33 1.66
C LEU A 14 -7.44 -3.23 1.38
N LEU A 15 -8.19 -2.80 2.39
CA LEU A 15 -9.16 -1.73 2.26
C LEU A 15 -8.48 -0.40 1.92
N SER A 16 -7.37 -0.05 2.60
CA SER A 16 -6.64 1.19 2.30
C SER A 16 -6.06 1.19 0.88
N PHE A 17 -5.58 0.03 0.40
CA PHE A 17 -5.11 -0.13 -0.97
C PHE A 17 -6.23 0.07 -2.00
N CYS A 18 -7.40 -0.54 -1.79
CA CYS A 18 -8.55 -0.34 -2.68
C CYS A 18 -9.02 1.12 -2.68
N VAL A 19 -9.00 1.78 -1.52
CA VAL A 19 -9.36 3.21 -1.38
C VAL A 19 -8.35 4.10 -2.10
N ASP A 20 -7.04 3.82 -2.00
CA ASP A 20 -5.99 4.55 -2.72
C ASP A 20 -6.17 4.47 -4.25
N LEU A 21 -6.53 3.29 -4.76
CA LEU A 21 -6.83 3.12 -6.19
C LEU A 21 -8.06 3.92 -6.65
N ALA A 22 -9.06 4.10 -5.79
CA ALA A 22 -10.30 4.82 -6.11
C ALA A 22 -10.17 6.35 -5.93
N LEU A 23 -9.39 6.82 -4.95
CA LEU A 23 -9.31 8.23 -4.59
C LEU A 23 -8.39 9.03 -5.51
N GLY A 24 -8.93 10.02 -6.22
CA GLY A 24 -8.16 11.16 -6.70
C GLY A 24 -8.90 11.97 -7.77
N PRO A 25 -8.19 12.71 -8.65
CA PRO A 25 -8.79 13.87 -9.33
C PRO A 25 -10.01 13.56 -10.20
N ALA A 26 -10.05 12.37 -10.78
CA ALA A 26 -11.13 11.90 -11.65
C ALA A 26 -12.23 11.11 -10.92
N SER A 27 -12.13 10.94 -9.59
CA SER A 27 -13.10 10.25 -8.73
C SER A 27 -13.74 9.01 -9.37
N TYR A 28 -12.95 7.95 -9.57
CA TYR A 28 -13.45 6.70 -10.13
C TYR A 28 -14.24 5.92 -9.07
N SER A 29 -15.36 5.34 -9.47
CA SER A 29 -16.14 4.49 -8.58
C SER A 29 -15.45 3.14 -8.35
N LEU A 30 -15.73 2.49 -7.22
CA LEU A 30 -15.07 1.22 -6.85
C LEU A 30 -15.33 0.11 -7.87
N ASP A 31 -16.50 0.09 -8.49
CA ASP A 31 -16.83 -0.82 -9.58
C ASP A 31 -15.93 -0.61 -10.81
N GLN A 32 -15.64 0.64 -11.18
CA GLN A 32 -14.74 0.95 -12.28
C GLN A 32 -13.30 0.52 -11.98
N VAL A 33 -12.84 0.68 -10.73
CA VAL A 33 -11.53 0.20 -10.27
C VAL A 33 -11.45 -1.32 -10.40
N VAL A 34 -12.43 -2.05 -9.86
CA VAL A 34 -12.46 -3.51 -9.92
C VAL A 34 -12.55 -4.00 -11.36
N LEU A 35 -13.40 -3.38 -12.19
CA LEU A 35 -13.56 -3.72 -13.59
C LEU A 35 -12.27 -3.43 -14.37
N ALA A 36 -11.60 -2.31 -14.12
CA ALA A 36 -10.33 -1.97 -14.75
C ALA A 36 -9.21 -2.97 -14.39
N LEU A 37 -9.24 -3.56 -13.19
CA LEU A 37 -8.28 -4.58 -12.75
C LEU A 37 -8.56 -5.95 -13.37
N VAL A 38 -9.82 -6.40 -13.37
CA VAL A 38 -10.20 -7.76 -13.81
C VAL A 38 -10.40 -7.84 -15.31
N SER A 39 -10.96 -6.79 -15.91
CA SER A 39 -11.25 -6.69 -17.35
C SER A 39 -10.86 -5.29 -17.86
N PRO A 40 -9.55 -5.04 -18.07
CA PRO A 40 -9.06 -3.72 -18.50
C PRO A 40 -9.65 -3.25 -19.84
N GLY A 41 -10.15 -4.17 -20.67
CA GLY A 41 -10.77 -3.86 -21.96
C GLY A 41 -12.20 -3.32 -21.87
N SER A 42 -12.88 -3.48 -20.73
CA SER A 42 -14.27 -3.01 -20.54
C SER A 42 -14.39 -1.61 -19.94
N VAL A 43 -13.26 -0.95 -19.67
CA VAL A 43 -13.23 0.44 -19.19
C VAL A 43 -12.65 1.39 -20.25
N PRO A 44 -12.99 2.69 -20.22
CA PRO A 44 -12.39 3.67 -21.11
C PRO A 44 -10.86 3.68 -21.02
N LEU A 45 -10.19 3.94 -22.14
CA LEU A 45 -8.71 3.98 -22.22
C LEU A 45 -8.09 4.88 -21.13
N GLN A 46 -8.69 6.03 -20.88
CA GLN A 46 -8.23 6.97 -19.86
C GLN A 46 -8.24 6.36 -18.46
N VAL A 47 -9.31 5.65 -18.08
CA VAL A 47 -9.42 4.97 -16.78
C VAL A 47 -8.38 3.88 -16.68
N ARG A 48 -8.22 3.08 -17.74
CA ARG A 48 -7.22 2.00 -17.80
C ARG A 48 -5.80 2.53 -17.58
N VAL A 49 -5.39 3.55 -18.34
CA VAL A 49 -4.03 4.13 -18.27
C VAL A 49 -3.78 4.73 -16.88
N VAL A 50 -4.72 5.53 -16.36
CA VAL A 50 -4.56 6.12 -15.03
C VAL A 50 -4.45 5.04 -13.95
N LEU A 51 -5.23 3.96 -14.06
CA LEU A 51 -5.23 2.91 -13.05
C LEU A 51 -3.97 2.03 -13.13
N TRP A 52 -3.61 1.54 -14.32
CA TRP A 52 -2.52 0.57 -14.51
C TRP A 52 -1.14 1.22 -14.59
N ASP A 53 -1.01 2.37 -15.24
CA ASP A 53 0.30 2.96 -15.53
C ASP A 53 0.71 3.98 -14.45
N ILE A 54 -0.24 4.48 -13.66
CA ILE A 54 0.02 5.51 -12.64
C ILE A 54 -0.31 5.02 -11.24
N ARG A 55 -1.56 4.64 -10.96
CA ARG A 55 -2.02 4.38 -9.59
C ARG A 55 -1.53 3.07 -9.03
N LEU A 56 -1.72 1.97 -9.78
CA LEU A 56 -1.36 0.64 -9.31
C LEU A 56 0.14 0.51 -8.97
N PRO A 57 1.09 1.04 -9.77
CA PRO A 57 2.51 1.03 -9.43
C PRO A 57 2.80 1.81 -8.14
N ILE A 58 2.19 2.98 -7.95
CA ILE A 58 2.37 3.82 -6.75
C ILE A 58 1.80 3.13 -5.51
N ALA A 59 0.59 2.56 -5.61
CA ALA A 59 -0.06 1.85 -4.53
C ALA A 59 0.77 0.64 -4.07
N LEU A 60 1.29 -0.15 -5.03
CA LEU A 60 2.18 -1.28 -4.74
C LEU A 60 3.49 -0.81 -4.11
N MET A 61 4.08 0.27 -4.62
CA MET A 61 5.28 0.87 -4.04
C MET A 61 5.04 1.29 -2.59
N ALA A 62 3.90 1.91 -2.27
CA ALA A 62 3.57 2.31 -0.90
C ALA A 62 3.53 1.11 0.06
N VAL A 63 2.94 -0.01 -0.36
CA VAL A 63 2.91 -1.25 0.43
C VAL A 63 4.32 -1.80 0.64
N VAL A 64 5.12 -1.90 -0.42
CA VAL A 64 6.49 -2.45 -0.35
C VAL A 64 7.40 -1.58 0.49
N VAL A 65 7.36 -0.25 0.30
CA VAL A 65 8.16 0.71 1.08
C VAL A 65 7.74 0.67 2.55
N GLY A 66 6.44 0.65 2.85
CA GLY A 66 5.94 0.52 4.23
C GLY A 66 6.44 -0.76 4.90
N ALA A 67 6.41 -1.89 4.19
CA ALA A 67 6.93 -3.16 4.69
C ALA A 67 8.45 -3.11 4.93
N ALA A 68 9.21 -2.54 3.99
CA ALA A 68 10.66 -2.39 4.11
C ALA A 68 11.04 -1.51 5.30
N LEU A 69 10.35 -0.37 5.50
CA LEU A 69 10.56 0.51 6.64
C LEU A 69 10.23 -0.18 7.97
N SER A 70 9.14 -0.95 8.01
CA SER A 70 8.76 -1.73 9.19
C SER A 70 9.83 -2.77 9.56
N ILE A 71 10.36 -3.50 8.57
CA ILE A 71 11.43 -4.49 8.76
C ILE A 71 12.72 -3.81 9.24
N ALA A 72 13.12 -2.71 8.59
CA ALA A 72 14.32 -1.96 8.98
C ALA A 72 14.22 -1.43 10.41
N GLY A 73 13.05 -0.92 10.82
CA GLY A 73 12.77 -0.51 12.19
C GLY A 73 12.89 -1.68 13.18
N ALA A 74 12.23 -2.80 12.90
CA ALA A 74 12.26 -3.99 13.76
C ALA A 74 13.69 -4.56 13.92
N GLN A 75 14.46 -4.60 12.84
CA GLN A 75 15.85 -5.05 12.87
C GLN A 75 16.72 -4.10 13.72
N MET A 76 16.54 -2.80 13.57
CA MET A 76 17.29 -1.80 14.35
C MET A 76 16.99 -1.89 15.84
N GLN A 77 15.71 -2.00 16.19
CA GLN A 77 15.26 -2.15 17.58
C GLN A 77 15.84 -3.42 18.22
N THR A 78 15.95 -4.50 17.44
CA THR A 78 16.51 -5.78 17.90
C THR A 78 18.03 -5.70 18.08
N ILE A 79 18.77 -5.14 17.10
CA ILE A 79 20.24 -5.02 17.16
C ILE A 79 20.68 -4.14 18.33
N LEU A 80 19.99 -3.01 18.53
CA LEU A 80 20.34 -2.06 19.58
C LEU A 80 19.66 -2.35 20.92
N ASN A 81 18.79 -3.36 20.97
CA ASN A 81 17.93 -3.66 22.12
C ASN A 81 17.24 -2.40 22.68
N ASN A 82 16.78 -1.54 21.77
CA ASN A 82 16.17 -0.24 22.09
C ASN A 82 14.89 -0.06 21.27
N PRO A 83 13.69 -0.10 21.88
CA PRO A 83 12.42 0.00 21.17
C PRO A 83 12.19 1.36 20.48
N LEU A 84 12.99 2.39 20.83
CA LEU A 84 12.92 3.71 20.22
C LEU A 84 13.90 3.88 19.04
N ALA A 85 14.74 2.88 18.77
CA ALA A 85 15.70 2.96 17.67
C ALA A 85 15.01 2.89 16.30
N SER A 86 15.53 3.66 15.35
CA SER A 86 15.09 3.62 13.95
C SER A 86 16.26 3.89 13.00
N PRO A 87 16.15 3.50 11.72
CA PRO A 87 17.18 3.84 10.72
C PRO A 87 17.48 5.35 10.62
N PHE A 88 16.46 6.20 10.78
CA PHE A 88 16.60 7.66 10.76
C PHE A 88 17.49 8.20 11.88
N THR A 89 17.41 7.61 13.08
CA THR A 89 18.25 8.04 14.23
C THR A 89 19.74 7.77 14.04
N LEU A 90 20.13 7.00 13.02
CA LEU A 90 21.52 6.65 12.71
C LEU A 90 22.06 7.34 11.46
N GLY A 91 21.31 8.27 10.87
CA GLY A 91 21.77 9.07 9.71
C GLY A 91 21.87 8.28 8.40
N ILE A 92 21.11 7.19 8.26
CA ILE A 92 21.06 6.37 7.04
C ILE A 92 20.09 6.96 5.99
N SER A 93 19.28 7.95 6.36
CA SER A 93 18.37 8.69 5.47
C SER A 93 18.83 10.11 5.23
#